data_AF-A0A8T5BFX1-F1
#
_entry.id   AF-A0A8T5BFX1-F1
#
_cell.length_a   1.000
_cell.length_b   1.000
_cell.length_c   1.000
_cell.angle_alpha   90.00
_cell.angle_beta   90.00
_cell.angle_gamma   90.00
#
_symmetry.space_group_name_H-M   'P 1'
#
loop_
_entity.id
_entity.type
_entity.pdbx_description
1 polymer ?
#
loop_
_entity_poly.entity_id
_entity_poly.type
_entity_poly.pdbx_seq_one_letter_code
_entity_poly.pdbx_strand_id
1 'polypeptide(L)'
;MEELLKEIKEDFINLIGKAELSIDLAYSAIIFNNVEIAEDVLEVFDDVNELYWRLQKNMLLLAKNLIKPEKLAPVLVAIHNLREISKSSLLLSDLVLRGLPPHEILTSIFTSSNEAFVRVQVSSSGKLAGKTIKESRIQDNTGMRIICIKRGRAWIHGPTGEDKIEPGDILFAKGPIEGEEALKQLA
;
A
#
# COMPACT_ATOMS: atom_id res chain seq x y z
N MET A 1 19.59 20.74 10.55
CA MET A 1 20.05 19.97 9.37
C MET A 1 19.79 18.48 9.57
N GLU A 2 20.17 17.90 10.72
CA GLU A 2 19.89 16.49 11.04
C GLU A 2 18.40 16.14 11.04
N GLU A 3 17.56 17.01 11.62
CA GLU A 3 16.10 16.81 11.66
C GLU A 3 15.49 16.77 10.25
N LEU A 4 15.86 17.70 9.37
CA LEU A 4 15.44 17.71 7.96
C LEU A 4 15.88 16.44 7.22
N LEU A 5 17.10 15.95 7.47
CA LEU A 5 17.59 14.73 6.84
C LEU A 5 16.82 13.48 7.32
N LYS A 6 16.47 13.45 8.61
CA LYS A 6 15.64 12.40 9.19
C LYS A 6 14.25 12.39 8.56
N GLU A 7 13.61 13.56 8.45
CA GLU A 7 12.30 13.72 7.81
C GLU A 7 12.32 13.26 6.34
N ILE A 8 13.31 13.71 5.55
CA ILE A 8 13.48 13.27 4.15
C ILE A 8 13.61 11.76 4.06
N LYS A 9 14.39 11.13 4.95
CA LYS A 9 14.58 9.69 4.97
C LYS A 9 13.26 8.96 5.26
N GLU A 10 12.53 9.39 6.28
CA GLU A 10 11.25 8.79 6.67
C GLU A 10 10.22 8.93 5.54
N ASP A 11 10.11 10.11 4.96
CA ASP A 11 9.20 10.37 3.83
C ASP A 11 9.55 9.54 2.59
N PHE A 12 10.85 9.36 2.31
CA PHE A 12 11.29 8.55 1.18
C PHE A 12 10.94 7.07 1.37
N ILE A 13 11.10 6.54 2.59
CA ILE A 13 10.67 5.18 2.94
C ILE A 13 9.15 5.04 2.78
N ASN A 14 8.38 6.01 3.26
CA ASN A 14 6.93 6.03 3.11
C ASN A 14 6.50 6.08 1.63
N LEU A 15 7.20 6.85 0.81
CA LEU A 15 6.94 6.93 -0.63
C LEU A 15 7.18 5.58 -1.32
N ILE A 16 8.26 4.88 -0.98
CA ILE A 16 8.52 3.52 -1.48
C ILE A 16 7.37 2.58 -1.10
N GLY A 17 7.00 2.55 0.18
CA GLY A 17 5.93 1.66 0.67
C GLY A 17 4.58 1.94 0.00
N LYS A 18 4.23 3.22 -0.21
CA LYS A 18 3.00 3.58 -0.93
C LYS A 18 3.04 3.23 -2.41
N ALA A 19 4.21 3.34 -3.05
CA ALA A 19 4.36 2.92 -4.43
C ALA A 19 4.16 1.40 -4.58
N GLU A 20 4.76 0.60 -3.71
CA GLU A 20 4.56 -0.85 -3.65
C GLU A 20 3.09 -1.21 -3.42
N LEU A 21 2.45 -0.59 -2.41
CA LEU A 21 1.03 -0.81 -2.13
C LEU A 21 0.14 -0.46 -3.33
N SER A 22 0.42 0.65 -4.02
CA SER A 22 -0.37 1.06 -5.19
C SER A 22 -0.37 0.00 -6.28
N ILE A 23 0.77 -0.68 -6.49
CA ILE A 23 0.90 -1.77 -7.47
C ILE A 23 0.04 -2.96 -7.03
N ASP A 24 0.21 -3.40 -5.77
CA ASP A 24 -0.52 -4.55 -5.25
C ASP A 24 -2.04 -4.29 -5.30
N LEU A 25 -2.51 -3.11 -4.89
CA LEU A 25 -3.92 -2.73 -4.95
C LEU A 25 -4.44 -2.67 -6.39
N ALA A 26 -3.69 -2.07 -7.33
CA ALA A 26 -4.13 -1.97 -8.72
C ALA A 26 -4.30 -3.34 -9.37
N TYR A 27 -3.37 -4.27 -9.14
CA TYR A 27 -3.53 -5.64 -9.63
C TYR A 27 -4.73 -6.32 -8.97
N SER A 28 -4.90 -6.16 -7.66
CA SER A 28 -6.03 -6.75 -6.93
C SER A 28 -7.38 -6.24 -7.44
N ALA A 29 -7.48 -4.93 -7.69
CA ALA A 29 -8.67 -4.31 -8.26
C ALA A 29 -9.02 -4.95 -9.61
N ILE A 30 -8.03 -5.19 -10.48
CA ILE A 30 -8.24 -5.84 -11.78
C ILE A 30 -8.64 -7.31 -11.61
N ILE A 31 -7.89 -8.08 -10.82
CA ILE A 31 -8.10 -9.52 -10.64
C ILE A 31 -9.51 -9.82 -10.11
N PHE A 32 -9.93 -9.05 -9.11
CA PHE A 32 -11.20 -9.26 -8.44
C PHE A 32 -12.32 -8.38 -8.99
N ASN A 33 -12.05 -7.58 -10.03
CA ASN A 33 -12.96 -6.58 -10.58
C ASN A 33 -13.62 -5.74 -9.47
N ASN A 34 -12.81 -5.27 -8.52
CA ASN A 34 -13.27 -4.68 -7.26
C ASN A 34 -13.10 -3.17 -7.28
N VAL A 35 -14.23 -2.46 -7.35
CA VAL A 35 -14.28 -0.99 -7.38
C VAL A 35 -13.76 -0.36 -6.08
N GLU A 36 -14.04 -0.94 -4.91
CA GLU A 36 -13.57 -0.39 -3.63
C GLU A 36 -12.03 -0.42 -3.55
N ILE A 37 -11.40 -1.50 -4.02
CA ILE A 37 -9.93 -1.58 -4.08
C ILE A 37 -9.38 -0.56 -5.09
N ALA A 38 -10.09 -0.36 -6.21
CA ALA A 38 -9.71 0.64 -7.21
C ALA A 38 -9.80 2.08 -6.66
N GLU A 39 -10.78 2.37 -5.81
CA GLU A 39 -10.89 3.63 -5.08
C GLU A 39 -9.75 3.79 -4.05
N ASP A 40 -9.39 2.71 -3.36
CA ASP A 40 -8.23 2.70 -2.45
C ASP A 40 -6.92 3.05 -3.20
N VAL A 41 -6.76 2.67 -4.48
CA VAL A 41 -5.61 3.09 -5.31
C VAL A 41 -5.59 4.61 -5.53
N LEU A 42 -6.76 5.24 -5.74
CA LEU A 42 -6.88 6.69 -5.91
C LEU A 42 -6.41 7.41 -4.64
N GLU A 43 -6.90 6.97 -3.48
CA GLU A 43 -6.48 7.53 -2.19
C GLU A 43 -4.97 7.40 -1.96
N VAL A 44 -4.40 6.23 -2.25
CA VAL A 44 -2.95 6.02 -2.13
C VAL A 44 -2.17 6.93 -3.08
N PHE A 45 -2.68 7.16 -4.30
CA PHE A 45 -2.04 8.07 -5.24
C PHE A 45 -2.07 9.53 -4.79
N ASP A 46 -3.16 9.98 -4.16
CA ASP A 46 -3.25 11.31 -3.58
C ASP A 46 -2.19 11.49 -2.47
N ASP A 47 -2.08 10.52 -1.56
CA ASP A 47 -1.03 10.52 -0.53
C ASP A 47 0.40 10.52 -1.13
N VAL A 48 0.61 9.78 -2.23
CA VAL A 48 1.89 9.77 -2.96
C VAL A 48 2.20 11.15 -3.54
N ASN A 49 1.21 11.85 -4.08
CA ASN A 49 1.41 13.21 -4.60
C ASN A 49 1.75 14.19 -3.47
N GLU A 50 1.11 14.08 -2.30
CA GLU A 50 1.45 14.90 -1.13
C GLU A 50 2.90 14.66 -0.67
N LEU A 51 3.31 13.40 -0.53
CA LEU A 51 4.69 13.03 -0.20
C LEU A 51 5.68 13.52 -1.26
N TYR A 52 5.35 13.38 -2.54
CA TYR A 52 6.17 13.85 -3.64
C TYR A 52 6.47 15.35 -3.51
N TRP A 53 5.45 16.19 -3.32
CA TRP A 53 5.64 17.64 -3.18
C TRP A 53 6.41 18.00 -1.91
N ARG A 54 6.15 17.33 -0.79
CA ARG A 54 6.87 17.54 0.47
C ARG A 54 8.35 17.20 0.33
N LEU A 55 8.67 16.05 -0.26
CA LEU A 55 10.04 15.63 -0.53
C LEU A 55 10.76 16.60 -1.48
N GLN A 56 10.14 17.01 -2.59
CA GLN A 56 10.72 18.01 -3.51
C GLN A 56 11.10 19.30 -2.79
N LYS A 57 10.19 19.84 -1.96
CA LYS A 57 10.44 21.02 -1.13
C LYS A 57 11.61 20.81 -0.17
N ASN A 58 11.62 19.71 0.57
CA ASN A 58 12.66 19.41 1.57
C ASN A 58 14.04 19.22 0.90
N MET A 59 14.08 18.62 -0.29
CA MET A 59 15.29 18.49 -1.09
C MET A 59 15.84 19.86 -1.54
N LEU A 60 14.98 20.82 -1.92
CA LEU A 60 15.40 22.19 -2.24
C LEU A 60 15.94 22.93 -1.01
N LEU A 61 15.35 22.73 0.17
CA LEU A 61 15.86 23.30 1.42
C LEU A 61 17.21 22.70 1.80
N LEU A 62 17.39 21.39 1.60
CA LEU A 62 18.67 20.72 1.81
C LEU A 62 19.73 21.26 0.86
N ALA A 63 19.40 21.45 -0.42
CA ALA A 63 20.31 21.96 -1.45
C ALA A 63 20.94 23.30 -1.10
N LYS A 64 20.20 24.19 -0.42
CA LYS A 64 20.72 25.50 0.05
C LYS A 64 21.95 25.40 0.95
N ASN A 65 22.11 24.27 1.63
CA ASN A 65 23.18 24.05 2.60
C ASN A 65 24.31 23.15 2.07
N LEU A 66 24.25 22.75 0.80
CA LEU A 66 25.25 21.87 0.19
C LEU A 66 26.19 22.65 -0.72
N ILE A 67 27.47 22.30 -0.64
CA ILE A 67 28.51 22.81 -1.57
C ILE A 67 28.29 22.25 -2.98
N LYS A 68 27.74 21.03 -3.09
CA LYS A 68 27.51 20.29 -4.34
C LYS A 68 26.07 19.77 -4.42
N PRO A 69 25.07 20.65 -4.71
CA PRO A 69 23.66 20.27 -4.74
C PRO A 69 23.31 19.27 -5.85
N GLU A 70 24.13 19.16 -6.90
CA GLU A 70 23.96 18.19 -7.99
C GLU A 70 23.94 16.73 -7.50
N LYS A 71 24.52 16.45 -6.32
CA LYS A 71 24.47 15.14 -5.68
C LYS A 71 23.06 14.70 -5.29
N LEU A 72 22.11 15.64 -5.21
CA LEU A 72 20.71 15.35 -4.91
C LEU A 72 19.93 14.85 -6.14
N ALA A 73 20.45 15.05 -7.36
CA ALA A 73 19.76 14.72 -8.60
C ALA A 73 19.29 13.25 -8.68
N PRO A 74 20.10 12.24 -8.31
CA PRO A 74 19.64 10.84 -8.33
C PRO A 74 18.44 10.58 -7.41
N VAL A 75 18.41 11.23 -6.24
CA VAL A 75 17.32 11.09 -5.27
C VAL A 75 16.03 11.72 -5.82
N LEU A 76 16.13 12.89 -6.46
CA LEU A 76 15.00 13.55 -7.11
C LEU A 76 14.41 12.69 -8.25
N VAL A 77 15.28 12.06 -9.05
CA VAL A 77 14.87 11.11 -10.10
C VAL A 77 14.16 9.90 -9.49
N ALA A 78 14.68 9.34 -8.39
CA ALA A 78 14.03 8.23 -7.71
C ALA A 78 12.64 8.60 -7.17
N ILE A 79 12.51 9.76 -6.52
CA ILE A 79 11.22 10.30 -6.04
C ILE A 79 10.22 10.43 -7.19
N HIS A 80 10.66 10.96 -8.34
CA HIS A 80 9.81 11.12 -9.51
C HIS A 80 9.35 9.78 -10.09
N ASN A 81 10.27 8.82 -10.24
CA ASN A 81 9.94 7.51 -10.78
C ASN A 81 8.98 6.74 -9.88
N LEU A 82 9.13 6.81 -8.54
CA LEU A 82 8.19 6.20 -7.60
C LEU A 82 6.77 6.77 -7.78
N ARG A 83 6.66 8.09 -7.98
CA ARG A 83 5.38 8.74 -8.26
C ARG A 83 4.78 8.33 -9.61
N GLU A 84 5.59 8.18 -10.66
CA GLU A 84 5.12 7.71 -11.97
C GLU A 84 4.68 6.23 -11.95
N ILE A 85 5.33 5.40 -11.14
CA ILE A 85 4.90 4.01 -10.88
C ILE A 85 3.50 4.04 -10.26
N SER A 86 3.28 4.81 -9.20
CA SER A 86 1.96 4.92 -8.56
C SER A 86 0.89 5.49 -9.50
N LYS A 87 1.26 6.43 -10.37
CA LYS A 87 0.35 6.94 -11.40
C LYS A 87 -0.04 5.84 -12.38
N SER A 88 0.90 4.98 -12.76
CA SER A 88 0.63 3.85 -13.65
C SER A 88 -0.32 2.85 -12.99
N SER A 89 -0.16 2.59 -11.69
CA SER A 89 -1.10 1.79 -10.89
C SER A 89 -2.52 2.38 -10.90
N LEU A 90 -2.65 3.71 -10.77
CA LEU A 90 -3.95 4.38 -10.90
C LEU A 90 -4.57 4.20 -12.30
N LEU A 91 -3.77 4.26 -13.37
CA LEU A 91 -4.26 4.03 -14.74
C LEU A 91 -4.72 2.58 -14.94
N LEU A 92 -4.09 1.61 -14.27
CA LEU A 92 -4.54 0.22 -14.27
C LEU A 92 -5.89 0.08 -13.57
N SER A 93 -6.07 0.70 -12.40
CA SER A 93 -7.32 0.63 -11.63
C SER A 93 -8.47 1.44 -12.24
N ASP A 94 -8.17 2.47 -13.04
CA ASP A 94 -9.16 3.31 -13.75
C ASP A 94 -10.08 2.51 -14.69
N LEU A 95 -9.61 1.37 -15.23
CA LEU A 95 -10.46 0.45 -15.99
C LEU A 95 -11.64 -0.06 -15.16
N VAL A 96 -11.35 -0.46 -13.91
CA VAL A 96 -12.33 -0.98 -12.95
C VAL A 96 -13.26 0.13 -12.49
N LEU A 97 -12.72 1.33 -12.20
CA LEU A 97 -13.52 2.50 -11.81
C LEU A 97 -14.52 2.91 -12.89
N ARG A 98 -14.19 2.73 -14.17
CA ARG A 98 -15.08 3.01 -15.30
C ARG A 98 -16.10 1.90 -15.56
N GLY A 99 -16.10 0.84 -14.75
CA GLY A 99 -16.95 -0.32 -14.93
C GLY A 99 -16.63 -1.13 -16.19
N LEU A 100 -15.40 -1.00 -16.71
CA LEU A 100 -14.94 -1.79 -17.86
C LEU A 100 -14.39 -3.12 -17.33
N PRO A 101 -15.06 -4.26 -17.62
CA PRO A 101 -14.57 -5.54 -17.14
C PRO A 101 -13.21 -5.84 -17.78
N PRO A 102 -12.21 -6.27 -16.99
CA PRO A 102 -10.94 -6.70 -17.56
C PRO A 102 -11.15 -7.95 -18.43
N HIS A 103 -10.46 -8.00 -19.57
CA HIS A 103 -10.55 -9.16 -20.46
C HIS A 103 -10.04 -10.43 -19.74
N GLU A 104 -10.64 -11.59 -20.05
CA GLU A 104 -10.35 -12.87 -19.38
C GLU A 104 -8.87 -13.24 -19.34
N ILE A 105 -8.11 -12.80 -20.34
CA ILE A 105 -6.66 -13.00 -20.40
C ILE A 105 -5.93 -12.38 -19.20
N LEU A 106 -6.34 -11.18 -18.76
CA LEU A 106 -5.72 -10.49 -17.63
C LEU A 106 -6.00 -11.26 -16.34
N THR A 107 -7.26 -11.63 -16.10
CA THR A 107 -7.62 -12.48 -14.94
C THR A 107 -6.86 -13.80 -14.95
N SER A 108 -6.73 -14.47 -16.11
CA SER A 108 -6.03 -15.76 -16.20
C SER A 108 -4.52 -15.69 -15.89
N ILE A 109 -3.84 -14.61 -16.32
CA ILE A 109 -2.42 -14.39 -16.04
C ILE A 109 -2.19 -14.27 -14.53
N PHE A 110 -3.06 -13.57 -13.82
CA PHE A 110 -2.87 -13.35 -12.40
C PHE A 110 -3.37 -14.51 -11.53
N THR A 111 -4.43 -15.23 -11.92
CA THR A 111 -4.81 -16.46 -11.18
C THR A 111 -3.72 -17.52 -11.23
N SER A 112 -2.84 -17.49 -12.25
CA SER A 112 -1.70 -18.40 -12.33
C SER A 112 -0.60 -18.14 -11.29
N SER A 113 -0.59 -16.99 -10.60
CA SER A 113 0.46 -16.66 -9.62
C SER A 113 0.27 -17.30 -8.24
N ASN A 114 -0.79 -18.06 -8.01
CA ASN A 114 -1.12 -18.77 -6.76
C ASN A 114 -1.08 -17.91 -5.48
N GLU A 115 -1.09 -16.58 -5.62
CA GLU A 115 -1.15 -15.59 -4.55
C GLU A 115 -2.41 -14.74 -4.71
N ALA A 116 -3.17 -14.56 -3.63
CA ALA A 116 -4.27 -13.63 -3.52
C ALA A 116 -3.87 -12.39 -2.72
N PHE A 117 -4.61 -11.33 -2.97
CA PHE A 117 -4.58 -10.12 -2.19
C PHE A 117 -5.98 -9.83 -1.67
N VAL A 118 -6.09 -9.68 -0.36
CA VAL A 118 -7.39 -9.68 0.33
C VAL A 118 -7.54 -8.37 1.09
N ARG A 119 -8.68 -7.72 0.88
CA ARG A 119 -9.16 -6.59 1.67
C ARG A 119 -10.24 -7.08 2.62
N VAL A 120 -10.03 -6.92 3.93
CA VAL A 120 -11.00 -7.33 4.94
C VAL A 120 -11.18 -6.26 6.00
N GLN A 121 -12.42 -5.97 6.37
CA GLN A 121 -12.74 -5.05 7.46
C GLN A 121 -12.87 -5.81 8.77
N VAL A 122 -12.23 -5.31 9.82
CA VAL A 122 -12.24 -5.92 11.15
C VAL A 122 -13.52 -5.55 11.89
N SER A 123 -14.29 -6.57 12.26
CA SER A 123 -15.50 -6.41 13.06
C SER A 123 -15.16 -6.18 14.53
N SER A 124 -15.99 -5.40 15.24
CA SER A 124 -15.86 -5.23 16.69
C SER A 124 -16.05 -6.53 17.48
N SER A 125 -16.73 -7.52 16.91
CA SER A 125 -16.90 -8.86 17.48
C SER A 125 -15.96 -9.91 16.87
N GLY A 126 -15.08 -9.50 15.96
CA GLY A 126 -14.14 -10.37 15.26
C GLY A 126 -13.03 -10.89 16.16
N LYS A 127 -12.37 -11.98 15.75
CA LYS A 127 -11.27 -12.60 16.53
C LYS A 127 -9.97 -11.79 16.45
N LEU A 128 -9.87 -10.87 15.49
CA LEU A 128 -8.73 -9.97 15.32
C LEU A 128 -8.81 -8.71 16.18
N ALA A 129 -10.03 -8.29 16.57
CA ALA A 129 -10.26 -7.06 17.31
C ALA A 129 -9.43 -6.99 18.61
N GLY A 130 -8.58 -5.98 18.70
CA GLY A 130 -7.79 -5.69 19.89
C GLY A 130 -6.54 -6.54 20.08
N LYS A 131 -6.19 -7.42 19.13
CA LYS A 131 -4.94 -8.22 19.16
C LYS A 131 -3.84 -7.57 18.35
N THR A 132 -2.59 -7.88 18.67
CA THR A 132 -1.48 -7.57 17.75
C THR A 132 -1.48 -8.52 16.55
N ILE A 133 -0.84 -8.13 15.44
CA ILE A 133 -0.67 -9.00 14.27
C ILE A 133 -0.03 -10.34 14.68
N LYS A 134 0.97 -10.31 15.56
CA LYS A 134 1.64 -11.52 16.06
C LYS A 134 0.73 -12.39 16.92
N GLU A 135 -0.04 -11.79 17.82
CA GLU A 135 -1.00 -12.52 18.68
C GLU A 135 -2.16 -13.12 17.87
N SER A 136 -2.54 -12.46 16.78
CA SER A 136 -3.61 -12.92 15.91
C SER A 136 -3.26 -14.21 15.15
N ARG A 137 -1.97 -14.50 14.99
CA ARG A 137 -1.44 -15.65 14.23
C ARG A 137 -2.05 -15.78 12.84
N ILE A 138 -2.39 -14.65 12.19
CA ILE A 138 -2.99 -14.64 10.84
C ILE A 138 -2.09 -15.43 9.87
N GLN A 139 -0.79 -15.13 9.84
CA GLN A 139 0.14 -15.79 8.92
C GLN A 139 0.26 -17.29 9.18
N ASP A 140 0.28 -17.73 10.44
CA ASP A 140 0.36 -19.16 10.78
C ASP A 140 -0.94 -19.90 10.42
N ASN A 141 -2.09 -19.26 10.61
CA ASN A 141 -3.41 -19.89 10.43
C ASN A 141 -3.91 -19.86 8.97
N THR A 142 -3.44 -18.89 8.18
CA THR A 142 -3.99 -18.63 6.84
C THR A 142 -2.92 -18.57 5.74
N GLY A 143 -1.64 -18.47 6.10
CA GLY A 143 -0.57 -18.16 5.15
C GLY A 143 -0.57 -16.70 4.66
N MET A 144 -1.59 -15.91 5.01
CA MET A 144 -1.69 -14.50 4.63
C MET A 144 -0.81 -13.63 5.50
N ARG A 145 -0.06 -12.73 4.87
CA ARG A 145 0.71 -11.69 5.55
C ARG A 145 -0.03 -10.37 5.43
N ILE A 146 -0.28 -9.69 6.55
CA ILE A 146 -0.76 -8.30 6.53
C ILE A 146 0.35 -7.42 5.99
N ILE A 147 0.06 -6.68 4.93
CA ILE A 147 1.02 -5.76 4.31
C ILE A 147 0.67 -4.29 4.61
N CYS A 148 -0.59 -4.02 4.94
CA CYS A 148 -1.06 -2.67 5.22
C CYS A 148 -2.32 -2.69 6.08
N ILE A 149 -2.49 -1.66 6.91
CA ILE A 149 -3.70 -1.38 7.69
C ILE A 149 -4.18 0.03 7.36
N LYS A 150 -5.44 0.16 6.93
CA LYS A 150 -6.13 1.44 6.81
C LYS A 150 -7.02 1.64 8.05
N ARG A 151 -6.70 2.68 8.83
CA ARG A 151 -7.42 3.08 10.05
C ARG A 151 -8.06 4.44 9.84
N GLY A 152 -9.34 4.43 9.48
CA GLY A 152 -10.03 5.64 9.05
C GLY A 152 -9.35 6.23 7.80
N ARG A 153 -8.66 7.37 7.97
CA ARG A 153 -7.88 8.04 6.91
C ARG A 153 -6.38 7.74 6.95
N ALA A 154 -5.89 7.11 8.02
CA ALA A 154 -4.47 6.82 8.18
C ALA A 154 -4.13 5.47 7.57
N TRP A 155 -2.94 5.38 6.98
CA TRP A 155 -2.39 4.16 6.41
C TRP A 155 -1.11 3.75 7.16
N ILE A 156 -1.09 2.53 7.69
CA ILE A 156 0.06 1.92 8.37
C ILE A 156 0.67 0.90 7.40
N HIS A 157 1.82 1.25 6.82
CA HIS A 157 2.54 0.43 5.83
C HIS A 157 3.58 -0.45 6.48
N GLY A 158 3.73 -1.67 5.95
CA GLY A 158 4.70 -2.63 6.48
C GLY A 158 4.53 -2.86 7.98
N PRO A 159 3.29 -3.12 8.47
CA PRO A 159 3.06 -3.27 9.89
C PRO A 159 3.87 -4.45 10.43
N THR A 160 4.35 -4.26 11.65
CA THR A 160 5.13 -5.22 12.41
C THR A 160 4.21 -6.14 13.21
N GLY A 161 4.77 -7.23 13.74
CA GLY A 161 4.02 -8.15 14.60
C GLY A 161 3.42 -7.47 15.85
N GLU A 162 3.96 -6.34 16.28
CA GLU A 162 3.53 -5.62 17.49
C GLU A 162 2.40 -4.61 17.20
N ASP A 163 2.09 -4.34 15.94
CA ASP A 163 1.00 -3.44 15.57
C ASP A 163 -0.36 -4.04 15.96
N LYS A 164 -1.15 -3.24 16.67
CA LYS A 164 -2.46 -3.64 17.19
C LYS A 164 -3.54 -3.43 16.15
N ILE A 165 -4.35 -4.46 15.92
CA ILE A 165 -5.52 -4.44 15.06
C ILE A 165 -6.71 -3.91 15.87
N GLU A 166 -7.39 -2.89 15.36
CA GLU A 166 -8.53 -2.24 16.01
C GLU A 166 -9.83 -2.50 15.24
N PRO A 167 -10.99 -2.54 15.94
CA PRO A 167 -12.29 -2.57 15.27
C PRO A 167 -12.44 -1.45 14.24
N GLY A 168 -12.91 -1.79 13.05
CA GLY A 168 -13.07 -0.85 11.94
C GLY A 168 -11.82 -0.66 11.08
N ASP A 169 -10.68 -1.24 11.47
CA ASP A 169 -9.51 -1.31 10.58
C ASP A 169 -9.86 -2.09 9.30
N ILE A 170 -9.29 -1.65 8.18
CA ILE A 170 -9.28 -2.41 6.93
C ILE A 170 -7.88 -2.99 6.76
N LEU A 171 -7.79 -4.32 6.79
CA LEU A 171 -6.55 -5.05 6.61
C LEU A 171 -6.39 -5.42 5.14
N PHE A 172 -5.20 -5.18 4.62
CA PHE A 172 -4.76 -5.65 3.32
C PHE A 172 -3.73 -6.75 3.52
N ALA A 173 -4.01 -7.93 2.99
CA ALA A 173 -3.18 -9.10 3.18
C ALA A 173 -2.81 -9.76 1.85
N LYS A 174 -1.63 -10.36 1.80
CA LYS A 174 -1.12 -11.08 0.64
C LYS A 174 -0.64 -12.47 1.04
N GLY A 175 -0.96 -13.49 0.24
CA GLY A 175 -0.57 -14.87 0.52
C GLY A 175 -1.30 -15.88 -0.37
N PRO A 176 -1.27 -17.18 -0.05
CA PRO A 176 -1.91 -18.23 -0.85
C PRO A 176 -3.42 -18.01 -0.99
N ILE A 177 -4.00 -18.25 -2.17
CA ILE A 177 -5.44 -18.05 -2.44
C ILE A 177 -6.33 -18.78 -1.41
N GLU A 178 -5.89 -19.97 -0.98
CA GLU A 178 -6.61 -20.81 -0.01
C GLU A 178 -6.75 -20.16 1.37
N GLY A 179 -5.89 -19.18 1.69
CA GLY A 179 -5.91 -18.44 2.96
C GLY A 179 -6.98 -17.36 3.06
N GLU A 180 -7.60 -16.98 1.95
CA GLU A 180 -8.52 -15.82 1.88
C GLU A 180 -9.75 -16.00 2.76
N GLU A 181 -10.46 -17.11 2.59
CA GLU A 181 -11.67 -17.39 3.36
C GLU A 181 -11.38 -17.56 4.85
N ALA A 182 -10.24 -18.16 5.19
CA ALA A 182 -9.80 -18.29 6.56
C ALA A 182 -9.54 -16.90 7.19
N LEU A 183 -8.93 -15.97 6.46
CA LEU A 183 -8.72 -14.60 6.92
C LEU A 183 -10.06 -13.86 7.13
N LYS A 184 -10.99 -13.97 6.18
CA LYS A 184 -12.33 -13.35 6.31
C LYS A 184 -13.10 -13.83 7.54
N GLN A 185 -12.95 -15.11 7.91
CA GLN A 185 -13.59 -15.67 9.11
C GLN A 185 -12.95 -15.22 10.43
N LEU A 186 -11.70 -14.76 10.41
CA LEU A 186 -11.02 -14.25 11.59
C LEU A 186 -11.40 -12.79 11.87
N ALA A 187 -11.60 -12.00 10.80
CA ALA A 187 -11.79 -10.56 10.87
C ALA A 187 -13.07 -10.11 11.59
#